data_AF-A0A2P8APP8-F1
#
_entry.id   AF-A0A2P8APP8-F1
#
_cell.length_a   1.000
_cell.length_b   1.000
_cell.length_c   1.000
_cell.angle_alpha   90.00
_cell.angle_beta   90.00
_cell.angle_gamma   90.00
#
_symmetry.space_group_name_H-M   'P 1'
#
loop_
_entity.id
_entity.type
_entity.pdbx_description
1 polymer ?
#
loop_
_entity_poly.entity_id
_entity_poly.type
_entity_poly.pdbx_seq_one_letter_code
_entity_poly.pdbx_strand_id
1 'polypeptide(L)'
;MTGLPSTALVSILLLLVALGTDVWVYTDARQRQRRGNRVSVSLGSFRVENPETWFLGCLILWVVFVPLYLTATGRNPFARSGG
;
A
#
# COMPACT_ATOMS: atom_id res chain seq x y z
N MET A 1 -16.65 8.14 -27.56
CA MET A 1 -16.52 7.86 -26.12
C MET A 1 -15.25 7.06 -25.92
N THR A 2 -14.12 7.70 -25.61
CA THR A 2 -12.87 6.98 -25.33
C THR A 2 -12.94 6.38 -23.93
N GLY A 3 -13.17 5.07 -23.84
CA GLY A 3 -13.09 4.34 -22.58
C GLY A 3 -11.67 4.40 -22.01
N LEU A 4 -11.55 4.39 -20.69
CA LEU A 4 -10.25 4.31 -20.02
C LEU A 4 -9.52 3.03 -20.47
N PRO A 5 -8.22 3.10 -20.80
CA PRO A 5 -7.46 1.90 -21.18
C PRO A 5 -7.45 0.91 -20.03
N SER A 6 -7.54 -0.39 -20.34
CA SER A 6 -7.68 -1.46 -19.34
C SER A 6 -6.56 -1.44 -18.31
N THR A 7 -5.34 -1.06 -18.71
CA THR A 7 -4.20 -0.89 -17.80
C THR A 7 -4.42 0.25 -16.81
N ALA A 8 -5.00 1.37 -17.23
CA ALA A 8 -5.32 2.47 -16.31
C ALA A 8 -6.39 2.07 -15.30
N LEU A 9 -7.42 1.32 -15.74
CA LEU A 9 -8.45 0.78 -14.83
C LEU A 9 -7.84 -0.15 -13.78
N VAL A 10 -6.92 -1.04 -14.18
CA VAL A 10 -6.19 -1.91 -13.25
C VAL A 10 -5.34 -1.10 -12.27
N SER A 11 -4.61 -0.09 -12.73
CA SER A 11 -3.82 0.79 -11.86
C SER A 11 -4.69 1.55 -10.85
N ILE A 12 -5.83 2.08 -11.29
CA ILE A 12 -6.79 2.79 -10.42
C ILE A 12 -7.37 1.83 -9.38
N LEU A 13 -7.76 0.62 -9.80
CA LEU A 13 -8.29 -0.39 -8.89
C LEU A 13 -7.26 -0.78 -7.82
N LEU A 14 -6.00 -1.00 -8.23
CA LEU A 14 -4.90 -1.29 -7.30
C LEU A 14 -4.67 -0.15 -6.31
N LEU A 15 -4.70 1.11 -6.77
CA LEU A 15 -4.59 2.28 -5.91
C LEU A 15 -5.73 2.34 -4.88
N LEU A 16 -6.97 2.08 -5.30
CA LEU A 16 -8.13 2.07 -4.40
C LEU A 16 -8.03 0.94 -3.36
N VAL A 17 -7.56 -0.24 -3.77
CA VAL A 17 -7.32 -1.36 -2.85
C VAL A 17 -6.21 -1.02 -1.84
N ALA A 18 -5.12 -0.39 -2.29
CA ALA A 18 -4.04 0.06 -1.43
C ALA A 18 -4.55 1.04 -0.37
N LEU A 19 -5.21 2.12 -0.80
CA LEU A 19 -5.78 3.13 0.10
C LEU A 19 -6.83 2.55 1.04
N GLY A 20 -7.69 1.67 0.54
CA GLY A 20 -8.69 0.98 1.37
C GLY A 20 -8.05 0.12 2.46
N THR A 21 -6.96 -0.58 2.12
CA THR A 21 -6.19 -1.38 3.07
C THR A 21 -5.50 -0.48 4.08
N ASP A 22 -4.88 0.62 3.65
CA ASP A 22 -4.21 1.58 4.52
C ASP A 22 -5.19 2.19 5.55
N VAL A 23 -6.37 2.62 5.11
CA VAL A 23 -7.43 3.15 5.97
C VAL A 23 -7.96 2.07 6.92
N TRP A 24 -8.14 0.84 6.44
CA TRP A 24 -8.57 -0.29 7.27
C TRP A 24 -7.54 -0.60 8.37
N VAL A 25 -6.26 -0.71 8.02
CA VAL A 25 -5.17 -0.93 8.97
C VAL A 25 -5.11 0.18 10.02
N TYR A 26 -5.23 1.44 9.60
CA TYR A 26 -5.25 2.57 10.52
C TYR A 26 -6.43 2.50 11.49
N THR A 27 -7.63 2.22 10.98
CA THR A 27 -8.85 2.15 11.79
C THR A 27 -8.83 0.98 12.76
N ASP A 28 -8.38 -0.20 12.33
CA ASP A 28 -8.19 -1.38 13.18
C ASP A 28 -7.14 -1.11 14.27
N ALA A 29 -5.96 -0.61 13.90
CA ALA A 29 -4.90 -0.28 14.86
C ALA A 29 -5.39 0.74 15.90
N ARG A 30 -6.13 1.77 15.47
CA ARG A 30 -6.71 2.78 16.37
C ARG A 30 -7.78 2.20 17.29
N GLN A 31 -8.64 1.30 16.79
CA GLN A 31 -9.63 0.62 17.62
C GLN A 31 -8.96 -0.30 18.65
N ARG A 32 -7.92 -1.04 18.26
CA ARG A 32 -7.15 -1.92 19.15
C ARG A 32 -6.40 -1.13 20.22
N GLN A 33 -5.82 0.01 19.86
CA GLN A 33 -5.18 0.92 20.81
C GLN A 33 -6.19 1.44 21.85
N ARG A 34 -7.41 1.84 21.44
CA ARG A 34 -8.48 2.26 22.36
C ARG A 34 -8.94 1.16 23.31
N ARG A 35 -8.87 -0.10 22.88
CA ARG A 35 -9.20 -1.29 23.68
C ARG A 35 -8.05 -1.76 24.58
N GLY A 36 -6.91 -1.06 24.59
CA GLY A 36 -5.71 -1.42 25.36
C GLY A 36 -4.91 -2.59 24.78
N ASN A 37 -5.29 -3.14 23.62
CA ASN A 37 -4.61 -4.28 22.99
C ASN A 37 -3.74 -3.81 21.81
N ARG A 38 -2.71 -3.01 22.12
CA ARG A 38 -1.87 -2.35 21.12
C ARG A 38 -1.07 -3.39 20.33
N VAL A 39 -1.24 -3.40 19.01
CA VAL A 39 -0.46 -4.26 18.12
C VAL A 39 0.92 -3.64 17.92
N SER A 40 1.94 -4.28 18.49
CA SER A 40 3.34 -3.87 18.34
C SER A 40 4.13 -4.95 17.62
N VAL A 41 4.97 -4.54 16.68
CA VAL A 41 5.94 -5.40 16.01
C VAL A 41 7.30 -4.71 16.05
N SER A 42 8.33 -5.47 16.43
CA SER A 42 9.73 -5.03 16.39
C SER A 42 10.43 -5.79 15.28
N LEU A 43 10.89 -5.08 14.26
CA LEU A 43 11.79 -5.61 13.22
C LEU A 43 13.17 -4.95 13.40
N GLY A 44 14.08 -5.65 14.06
CA GLY A 44 15.40 -5.12 14.40
C GLY A 44 15.30 -3.84 15.22
N SER A 45 15.84 -2.74 14.70
CA SER A 45 15.79 -1.40 15.31
C SER A 45 14.48 -0.64 15.06
N PHE A 46 13.60 -1.15 14.20
CA PHE A 46 12.30 -0.53 13.93
C PHE A 46 11.22 -1.11 14.83
N ARG A 47 10.50 -0.23 15.53
CA ARG A 47 9.38 -0.57 16.40
C ARG A 47 8.13 0.13 15.88
N VAL A 48 7.16 -0.68 15.43
CA VAL A 48 5.88 -0.22 14.89
C VAL A 48 4.82 -0.42 15.97
N GLU A 49 4.32 0.67 16.52
CA GLU A 49 3.31 0.62 17.59
C GLU A 49 2.17 1.62 17.41
N ASN A 50 2.37 2.66 16.61
CA ASN A 50 1.37 3.68 16.38
C ASN A 50 0.53 3.29 15.17
N PRO A 51 -0.79 3.59 15.19
CA PRO A 51 -1.65 3.44 14.01
C PRO A 51 -1.07 4.17 12.77
N GLU A 52 -0.45 5.33 12.98
CA GLU A 52 0.20 6.11 11.93
C GLU A 52 1.41 5.38 11.32
N THR A 53 2.22 4.70 12.14
CA THR A 53 3.37 3.93 11.64
C THR A 53 2.92 2.70 10.85
N TRP A 54 1.81 2.06 11.26
CA TRP A 54 1.19 0.97 10.51
C TRP A 54 0.66 1.43 9.14
N PHE A 55 -0.01 2.59 9.11
CA PHE A 55 -0.48 3.23 7.88
C PHE A 55 0.69 3.57 6.93
N LEU A 56 1.71 4.28 7.43
CA LEU A 56 2.88 4.66 6.63
C LEU A 56 3.64 3.43 6.13
N GLY A 57 3.73 2.37 6.94
CA GLY A 57 4.33 1.11 6.54
C GLY A 57 3.62 0.46 5.35
N CYS A 58 2.29 0.36 5.38
CA CYS A 58 1.52 -0.18 4.25
C CYS A 58 1.60 0.72 3.01
N LEU A 59 1.53 2.05 3.19
CA LEU A 59 1.64 3.00 2.09
C LEU A 59 3.00 2.88 1.38
N ILE A 60 4.11 2.78 2.13
CA ILE A 60 5.44 2.58 1.56
C ILE A 60 5.51 1.25 0.81
N LEU A 61 4.93 0.18 1.36
CA LEU A 61 4.90 -1.12 0.71
C LEU A 61 4.19 -1.04 -0.66
N TRP A 62 3.04 -0.36 -0.70
CA TRP A 62 2.23 -0.18 -1.91
C TRP A 62 2.83 0.79 -2.93
N VAL A 63 3.43 1.89 -2.49
CA VAL A 63 3.92 2.95 -3.39
C VAL A 63 5.35 2.71 -3.85
N VAL A 64 6.18 2.04 -3.04
CA VAL A 64 7.61 1.84 -3.35
C VAL A 64 7.87 0.40 -3.75
N PHE A 65 7.55 -0.56 -2.87
CA PHE A 65 7.94 -1.95 -3.10
C PHE A 65 7.14 -2.62 -4.21
N VAL A 66 5.84 -2.33 -4.33
CA VAL A 66 5.02 -2.92 -5.40
C VAL A 66 5.46 -2.45 -6.80
N PRO A 67 5.64 -1.14 -7.08
CA PRO A 67 6.18 -0.70 -8.37
C PRO A 67 7.59 -1.21 -8.65
N LEU A 68 8.47 -1.24 -7.65
CA LEU A 68 9.82 -1.82 -7.79
C LEU A 68 9.75 -3.31 -8.15
N TYR A 69 8.91 -4.09 -7.49
CA TYR A 69 8.74 -5.52 -7.78
C TYR A 69 8.23 -5.75 -9.21
N LEU A 70 7.23 -4.97 -9.65
CA LEU A 70 6.70 -5.04 -11.02
C LEU A 70 7.75 -4.63 -12.06
N THR A 71 8.59 -3.65 -11.73
CA THR A 71 9.74 -3.24 -12.55
C THR A 71 10.77 -4.36 -12.67
N ALA A 72 11.15 -4.96 -11.55
CA ALA A 72 12.12 -6.05 -11.51
C ALA A 72 11.65 -7.32 -12.24
N THR A 73 10.34 -7.61 -12.24
CA THR A 73 9.75 -8.76 -12.93
C THR A 73 9.37 -8.50 -14.39
N GLY A 74 9.64 -7.30 -14.93
CA GLY A 74 9.33 -6.95 -16.32
C GLY A 74 7.84 -6.83 -16.64
N ARG A 75 6.95 -6.91 -15.63
CA ARG A 75 5.50 -6.73 -15.76
C ARG A 75 5.06 -5.29 -15.50
N ASN A 76 5.98 -4.33 -15.62
CA ASN A 76 5.73 -2.95 -15.24
C ASN A 76 4.67 -2.31 -16.17
N PRO A 77 3.43 -2.07 -15.71
CA PRO A 77 2.38 -1.51 -16.55
C PRO A 77 2.65 -0.04 -16.89
N PHE A 78 3.50 0.63 -16.10
CA PHE A 78 3.91 2.03 -16.27
C PHE A 78 5.06 2.21 -17.26
N ALA A 79 5.71 1.12 -17.71
CA ALA A 79 6.90 1.18 -18.56
C ALA A 79 6.60 1.26 -20.07
N ARG A 80 5.35 1.51 -20.50
CA ARG A 80 5.00 1.35 -21.92
C ARG A 80 5.54 2.48 -22.83
N SER A 81 6.46 2.06 -23.71
CA SER A 81 6.67 2.48 -25.11
C SER A 81 7.17 3.90 -25.38
N GLY A 82 8.45 4.14 -25.08
CA GLY A 82 9.26 5.05 -25.89
C GLY A 82 10.05 4.24 -26.91
N GLY A 83 9.53 4.15 -28.13
CA GLY A 83 10.13 3.45 -29.28
C GLY A 83 9.24 3.59 -30.50
#